data_AF-K6XRC7-F1
#
_entry.id   AF-K6XRC7-F1
#
_cell.length_a   1.000
_cell.length_b   1.000
_cell.length_c   1.000
_cell.angle_alpha   90.00
_cell.angle_beta   90.00
_cell.angle_gamma   90.00
#
_symmetry.space_group_name_H-M   'P 1'
#
loop_
_entity.id
_entity.type
_entity.pdbx_description
1 polymer ?
#
loop_
_entity_poly.entity_id
_entity_poly.type
_entity_poly.pdbx_seq_one_letter_code
_entity_poly.pdbx_strand_id
1 'polypeptide(L)'
;MKSSEINDKLYSGLDPAAYDANSQYKAHLFEQYKIYLASTENISNRRQTANAFFVSLNAALVSLLSYLSLGNSNSFWVVAIVGATVSYMWYRLVRSYKDLNNAKFRVINEIEKVLPIRPYNAEWEAVGKGEKPDLYMPFTIIELYIPRVFMLLHIFVFCISVYTVLPQ
;
A
#
# COMPACT_ATOMS: atom_id res chain seq x y z
N MET A 1 10.87 14.51 0.90
CA MET A 1 10.92 15.76 0.13
C MET A 1 9.88 16.73 0.64
N LYS A 2 10.27 18.00 0.79
CA LYS A 2 9.35 19.11 1.06
C LYS A 2 8.57 19.47 -0.21
N SER A 3 7.46 20.20 -0.07
CA SER A 3 6.65 20.66 -1.21
C SER A 3 7.46 21.45 -2.24
N SER A 4 8.37 22.32 -1.80
CA SER A 4 9.25 23.09 -2.70
C SER A 4 10.14 22.18 -3.56
N GLU A 5 10.78 21.17 -2.95
CA GLU A 5 11.63 20.22 -3.67
C GLU A 5 10.85 19.37 -4.69
N ILE A 6 9.58 19.05 -4.39
CA ILE A 6 8.70 18.35 -5.35
C ILE A 6 8.38 19.28 -6.52
N ASN A 7 8.01 20.52 -6.23
CA ASN A 7 7.72 21.53 -7.25
C ASN A 7 8.93 21.77 -8.16
N ASP A 8 10.12 21.96 -7.58
CA ASP A 8 11.36 22.13 -8.32
C ASP A 8 11.59 20.95 -9.28
N LYS A 9 11.43 19.70 -8.82
CA LYS A 9 11.57 18.52 -9.69
C LYS A 9 10.51 18.40 -10.76
N LEU A 10 9.28 18.86 -10.51
CA LEU A 10 8.19 18.82 -11.49
C LEU A 10 8.43 19.78 -12.65
N TYR A 11 9.00 20.95 -12.36
CA TYR A 11 9.12 22.05 -13.32
C TYR A 11 10.57 22.37 -13.73
N SER A 12 11.58 21.63 -13.23
CA SER A 12 13.00 21.88 -13.53
C SER A 12 13.38 21.70 -15.00
N GLY A 13 12.60 20.93 -15.76
CA GLY A 13 12.93 20.57 -17.14
C GLY A 13 12.43 21.54 -18.20
N LEU A 14 11.64 22.55 -17.84
CA LEU A 14 10.89 23.36 -18.80
C LEU A 14 10.87 24.83 -18.38
N ASP A 15 11.29 25.72 -19.30
CA ASP A 15 10.89 27.12 -19.27
C ASP A 15 9.49 27.23 -19.90
N PRO A 16 8.45 27.58 -19.12
CA PRO A 16 7.10 27.73 -19.67
C PRO A 16 7.05 28.74 -20.82
N ALA A 17 7.86 29.80 -20.77
CA ALA A 17 7.89 30.82 -21.83
C ALA A 17 8.45 30.27 -23.16
N ALA A 18 9.42 29.35 -23.09
CA ALA A 18 9.94 28.67 -24.27
C ALA A 18 8.97 27.62 -24.84
N TYR A 19 8.13 27.02 -23.99
CA TYR A 19 7.15 26.02 -24.39
C TYR A 19 5.83 26.61 -24.92
N ASP A 20 5.46 27.81 -24.48
CA ASP A 20 4.14 28.42 -24.72
C ASP A 20 4.02 29.14 -26.09
N ALA A 21 4.96 28.92 -27.01
CA ALA A 21 4.91 29.52 -28.35
C ALA A 21 3.62 29.21 -29.14
N ASN A 22 2.88 28.14 -28.76
CA ASN A 22 1.64 27.70 -29.42
C ASN A 22 0.42 27.60 -28.50
N SER A 23 0.42 28.20 -27.29
CA SER A 23 -0.72 28.16 -26.33
C SER A 23 -1.15 26.76 -25.82
N GLN A 24 -0.39 25.71 -26.11
CA GLN A 24 -0.73 24.31 -25.77
C GLN A 24 -0.28 23.90 -24.36
N TYR A 25 0.49 24.74 -23.64
CA TYR A 25 1.09 24.36 -22.35
C TYR A 25 0.04 23.86 -21.34
N LYS A 26 -1.05 24.61 -21.16
CA LYS A 26 -2.12 24.24 -20.22
C LYS A 26 -2.84 22.96 -20.63
N ALA A 27 -3.04 22.76 -21.93
CA ALA A 27 -3.67 21.54 -22.46
C ALA A 27 -2.80 20.31 -22.19
N HIS A 28 -1.50 20.37 -22.54
CA HIS A 28 -0.58 19.28 -22.30
C HIS A 28 -0.37 19.00 -20.80
N LEU A 29 -0.27 20.04 -19.97
CA LEU A 29 -0.20 19.89 -18.52
C LEU A 29 -1.43 19.16 -17.97
N PHE A 30 -2.63 19.52 -18.45
CA PHE A 30 -3.86 18.86 -18.06
C PHE A 30 -3.92 17.40 -18.55
N GLU A 31 -3.44 17.10 -19.76
CA GLU A 31 -3.31 15.72 -20.24
C GLU A 31 -2.33 14.89 -19.39
N GLN A 32 -1.17 15.44 -19.06
CA GLN A 32 -0.19 14.79 -18.17
C GLN A 32 -0.78 14.54 -16.79
N TYR A 33 -1.53 15.52 -16.25
CA TYR A 33 -2.25 15.38 -14.99
C TYR A 33 -3.24 14.21 -15.04
N LYS A 34 -4.10 14.14 -16.08
CA LYS A 34 -5.05 13.03 -16.25
C LYS A 34 -4.36 11.67 -16.33
N ILE A 35 -3.28 11.56 -17.12
CA ILE A 35 -2.52 10.30 -17.28
C ILE A 35 -1.90 9.88 -15.94
N TYR A 36 -1.26 10.82 -15.24
CA TYR A 36 -0.65 10.56 -13.94
C TYR A 36 -1.68 10.19 -12.88
N LEU A 37 -2.87 10.80 -12.96
CA LEU A 37 -3.97 10.51 -12.05
C LEU A 37 -4.51 9.10 -12.25
N ALA A 38 -4.81 8.71 -13.49
CA ALA A 38 -5.25 7.37 -13.83
C ALA A 38 -4.21 6.30 -13.43
N SER A 39 -2.91 6.60 -13.58
CA SER A 39 -1.83 5.74 -13.08
C SER A 39 -1.88 5.53 -11.56
N THR A 40 -2.28 6.57 -10.82
CA THR A 40 -2.37 6.54 -9.35
C THR A 40 -3.57 5.72 -8.88
N GLU A 41 -4.73 5.86 -9.51
CA GLU A 41 -5.93 5.04 -9.21
C GLU A 41 -5.67 3.55 -9.44
N ASN A 42 -4.94 3.19 -10.50
CA ASN A 42 -4.58 1.81 -10.79
C ASN A 42 -3.75 1.13 -9.69
N ILE A 43 -3.04 1.88 -8.83
CA ILE A 43 -2.31 1.31 -7.69
C ILE A 43 -3.27 0.76 -6.64
N SER A 44 -4.39 1.43 -6.40
CA SER A 44 -5.41 0.95 -5.46
C SER A 44 -5.97 -0.41 -5.90
N ASN A 45 -6.22 -0.60 -7.21
CA ASN A 45 -6.64 -1.88 -7.77
C ASN A 45 -5.58 -2.97 -7.55
N ARG A 46 -4.31 -2.67 -7.84
CA ARG A 46 -3.20 -3.62 -7.60
C ARG A 46 -3.08 -4.02 -6.13
N ARG A 47 -3.30 -3.09 -5.19
CA ARG A 47 -3.30 -3.36 -3.75
C ARG A 47 -4.42 -4.33 -3.35
N GLN A 48 -5.63 -4.13 -3.86
CA GLN A 48 -6.76 -5.02 -3.58
C GLN A 48 -6.49 -6.44 -4.09
N THR A 49 -6.00 -6.59 -5.32
CA THR A 49 -5.62 -7.90 -5.88
C THR A 49 -4.53 -8.58 -5.04
N ALA A 50 -3.51 -7.84 -4.61
CA ALA A 50 -2.46 -8.38 -3.75
C ALA A 50 -3.00 -8.83 -2.39
N ASN A 51 -3.90 -8.06 -1.77
CA ASN A 51 -4.54 -8.43 -0.51
C ASN A 51 -5.34 -9.74 -0.65
N ALA A 52 -6.15 -9.86 -1.71
CA ALA A 52 -6.92 -11.07 -1.98
C ALA A 52 -6.00 -12.30 -2.16
N PHE A 53 -4.90 -12.15 -2.91
CA PHE A 53 -3.90 -13.20 -3.07
C PHE A 53 -3.33 -13.68 -1.72
N PHE A 54 -2.91 -12.76 -0.85
CA PHE A 54 -2.33 -13.13 0.44
C PHE A 54 -3.34 -13.75 1.41
N VAL A 55 -4.60 -13.30 1.39
CA VAL A 55 -5.68 -13.95 2.16
C VAL A 55 -5.84 -15.39 1.72
N SER A 56 -5.96 -15.64 0.41
CA SER A 56 -6.10 -16.99 -0.14
C SER A 56 -4.90 -17.88 0.17
N LEU A 57 -3.68 -17.34 0.07
CA LEU A 57 -2.46 -18.08 0.39
C LEU A 57 -2.38 -18.46 1.88
N ASN A 58 -2.72 -17.54 2.79
CA ASN A 58 -2.78 -17.84 4.22
C ASN A 58 -3.88 -18.85 4.54
N ALA A 59 -5.06 -18.74 3.92
CA ALA A 59 -6.13 -19.72 4.09
C ALA A 59 -5.69 -21.12 3.64
N ALA A 60 -4.99 -21.23 2.51
CA ALA A 60 -4.43 -22.50 2.04
C ALA A 60 -3.40 -23.10 3.03
N LEU A 61 -2.54 -22.26 3.63
CA LEU A 61 -1.58 -22.71 4.65
C LEU A 61 -2.27 -23.20 5.93
N VAL A 62 -3.34 -22.52 6.38
CA VAL A 62 -4.14 -22.95 7.53
C VAL A 62 -4.84 -24.29 7.23
N SER A 63 -5.42 -24.45 6.05
CA SER A 63 -6.02 -25.73 5.62
C SER A 63 -4.99 -26.85 5.58
N LEU A 64 -3.76 -26.57 5.10
CA LEU A 64 -2.66 -27.53 5.11
C LEU A 64 -2.25 -27.91 6.54
N LEU A 65 -2.16 -26.95 7.47
CA LEU A 65 -1.90 -27.23 8.89
C LEU A 65 -2.97 -28.15 9.49
N SER A 66 -4.25 -27.86 9.21
CA SER A 66 -5.38 -28.68 9.68
C SER A 66 -5.37 -30.09 9.10
N TYR A 67 -4.92 -30.27 7.85
CA TYR A 67 -4.77 -31.59 7.24
C TYR A 67 -3.62 -32.37 7.88
N LEU A 68 -2.45 -31.73 8.06
CA LEU A 68 -1.28 -32.36 8.69
C LEU A 68 -1.56 -32.78 10.15
N SER A 69 -2.44 -32.06 10.87
CA SER A 69 -2.80 -32.41 12.25
C SER A 69 -3.57 -33.73 12.36
N LEU A 70 -4.21 -34.18 11.28
CA LEU A 70 -4.89 -35.48 11.26
C LEU A 70 -3.91 -36.66 11.07
N GLY A 71 -2.74 -36.40 10.48
CA GLY A 71 -1.78 -37.42 10.07
C GLY A 71 -0.61 -37.66 11.04
N ASN A 72 -0.61 -37.07 12.23
CA ASN A 72 0.50 -37.12 13.21
C ASN A 72 1.88 -36.74 12.60
N SER A 73 1.91 -35.81 11.64
CA SER A 73 3.16 -35.34 11.04
C SER A 73 3.81 -34.26 11.92
N ASN A 74 5.11 -34.36 12.20
CA ASN A 74 5.84 -33.35 12.98
C ASN A 74 6.30 -32.12 12.15
N SER A 75 5.79 -31.96 10.92
CA SER A 75 6.26 -30.92 9.98
C SER A 75 5.56 -29.55 10.13
N PHE A 76 4.80 -29.32 11.22
CA PHE A 76 4.06 -28.06 11.44
C PHE A 76 4.95 -26.82 11.46
N TRP A 77 6.17 -26.95 12.00
CA TRP A 77 7.13 -25.86 12.08
C TRP A 77 7.51 -25.29 10.70
N VAL A 78 7.56 -26.12 9.64
CA VAL A 78 7.87 -25.68 8.28
C VAL A 78 6.76 -24.77 7.75
N VAL A 79 5.51 -25.23 7.87
CA VAL A 79 4.34 -24.48 7.40
C VAL A 79 4.19 -23.18 8.20
N ALA A 80 4.49 -23.21 9.50
CA ALA A 80 4.51 -22.02 10.34
C ALA A 80 5.56 -20.98 9.89
N ILE A 81 6.80 -21.41 9.59
CA ILE A 81 7.84 -20.50 9.06
C ILE A 81 7.41 -19.90 7.72
N VAL A 82 6.88 -20.71 6.81
CA VAL A 82 6.40 -20.26 5.50
C VAL A 82 5.29 -19.23 5.68
N GLY A 83 4.28 -19.51 6.51
CA GLY A 83 3.16 -18.60 6.71
C GLY A 83 3.53 -17.31 7.44
N ALA A 84 4.46 -17.35 8.39
CA ALA A 84 5.01 -16.14 9.01
C ALA A 84 5.75 -15.28 7.98
N THR A 85 6.55 -15.91 7.10
CA THR A 85 7.28 -15.23 6.03
C THR A 85 6.33 -14.59 5.01
N VAL A 86 5.31 -15.34 4.57
CA VAL A 86 4.27 -14.84 3.67
C VAL A 86 3.52 -13.66 4.30
N SER A 87 3.16 -13.76 5.58
CA SER A 87 2.48 -12.68 6.32
C SER A 87 3.36 -11.43 6.44
N TYR A 88 4.67 -11.60 6.63
CA TYR A 88 5.61 -10.48 6.65
C TYR A 88 5.74 -9.82 5.27
N MET A 89 5.83 -10.60 4.20
CA MET A 89 5.85 -10.09 2.83
C MET A 89 4.57 -9.30 2.51
N TRP A 90 3.42 -9.81 2.94
CA TRP A 90 2.13 -9.13 2.81
C TRP A 90 2.14 -7.77 3.51
N TYR A 91 2.54 -7.74 4.80
CA TYR A 91 2.67 -6.49 5.56
C TYR A 91 3.57 -5.46 4.85
N ARG A 92 4.74 -5.91 4.38
CA ARG A 92 5.70 -5.07 3.67
C ARG A 92 5.12 -4.50 2.38
N LEU A 93 4.35 -5.30 1.64
CA LEU A 93 3.73 -4.88 0.39
C LEU A 93 2.63 -3.84 0.63
N VAL A 94 1.73 -4.05 1.59
CA VAL A 94 0.67 -3.08 1.94
C VAL A 94 1.29 -1.76 2.40
N ARG A 95 2.34 -1.81 3.23
CA ARG A 95 3.07 -0.61 3.64
C ARG A 95 3.69 0.13 2.45
N SER A 96 4.29 -0.60 1.51
CA SER A 96 4.87 -0.01 0.30
C SER A 96 3.81 0.74 -0.52
N TYR A 97 2.63 0.14 -0.72
CA TYR A 97 1.52 0.81 -1.41
C TYR A 97 1.01 2.06 -0.68
N LYS A 98 0.93 2.00 0.66
CA LYS A 98 0.58 3.16 1.48
C LYS A 98 1.56 4.31 1.24
N ASP A 99 2.85 4.03 1.34
CA ASP A 99 3.90 5.03 1.26
C ASP A 99 3.96 5.64 -0.16
N LEU A 100 3.81 4.81 -1.20
CA LEU A 100 3.75 5.25 -2.59
C LEU A 100 2.52 6.13 -2.87
N ASN A 101 1.33 5.74 -2.39
CA ASN A 101 0.11 6.52 -2.56
C ASN A 101 0.22 7.88 -1.86
N ASN A 102 0.79 7.93 -0.65
CA ASN A 102 1.06 9.18 0.04
C ASN A 102 2.02 10.10 -0.75
N ALA A 103 3.06 9.52 -1.37
CA ALA A 103 3.99 10.27 -2.20
C ALA A 103 3.30 10.83 -3.46
N LYS A 104 2.52 10.01 -4.17
CA LYS A 104 1.77 10.42 -5.36
C LYS A 104 0.73 11.48 -5.04
N PHE A 105 0.04 11.36 -3.91
CA PHE A 105 -0.91 12.36 -3.44
C PHE A 105 -0.26 13.75 -3.26
N ARG A 106 0.96 13.80 -2.71
CA ARG A 106 1.72 15.06 -2.59
C ARG A 106 2.07 15.64 -3.96
N VAL A 107 2.51 14.79 -4.90
CA VAL A 107 2.81 15.23 -6.28
C VAL A 107 1.57 15.79 -6.97
N ILE A 108 0.43 15.12 -6.85
CA ILE A 108 -0.87 15.59 -7.36
C ILE A 108 -1.20 16.98 -6.81
N ASN A 109 -1.06 17.18 -5.49
CA ASN A 109 -1.33 18.48 -4.86
C ASN A 109 -0.42 19.61 -5.35
N GLU A 110 0.84 19.31 -5.71
CA GLU A 110 1.76 20.27 -6.28
C GLU A 110 1.39 20.62 -7.73
N ILE A 111 1.00 19.63 -8.55
CA ILE A 111 0.51 19.87 -9.91
C ILE A 111 -0.77 20.71 -9.89
N GLU A 112 -1.68 20.44 -8.94
CA GLU A 112 -2.93 21.19 -8.81
C GLU A 112 -2.72 22.68 -8.54
N LYS A 113 -1.58 23.12 -7.99
CA LYS A 113 -1.32 24.55 -7.71
C LYS A 113 -1.33 25.42 -8.97
N VAL A 114 -1.07 24.84 -10.13
CA VAL A 114 -1.06 25.53 -11.43
C VAL A 114 -2.30 25.24 -12.28
N LEU A 115 -3.22 24.39 -11.78
CA LEU A 115 -4.49 24.08 -12.44
C LEU A 115 -5.60 25.02 -11.96
N PRO A 116 -6.69 25.20 -12.75
CA PRO A 116 -7.79 26.10 -12.38
C PRO A 116 -8.53 25.68 -11.09
N ILE A 117 -8.55 24.39 -10.79
CA ILE A 117 -9.19 23.82 -9.60
C ILE A 117 -8.28 22.77 -8.95
N ARG A 118 -8.49 22.52 -7.66
CA ARG A 118 -7.64 21.68 -6.81
C ARG A 118 -8.46 20.62 -6.05
N PRO A 119 -9.12 19.69 -6.76
CA PRO A 119 -10.05 18.74 -6.13
C PRO A 119 -9.39 17.87 -5.06
N TYR A 120 -8.18 17.33 -5.30
CA TYR A 120 -7.50 16.49 -4.31
C TYR A 120 -7.04 17.28 -3.10
N ASN A 121 -6.65 18.54 -3.29
CA ASN A 121 -6.38 19.43 -2.18
C ASN A 121 -7.63 19.63 -1.33
N ALA A 122 -8.77 19.95 -1.95
CA ALA A 122 -10.05 20.15 -1.26
C ALA A 122 -10.50 18.88 -0.51
N GLU A 123 -10.35 17.70 -1.11
CA GLU A 123 -10.63 16.41 -0.46
C GLU A 123 -9.80 16.24 0.81
N TRP A 124 -8.50 16.53 0.74
CA TRP A 124 -7.60 16.40 1.88
C TRP A 124 -7.90 17.37 3.01
N GLU A 125 -8.33 18.58 2.69
CA GLU A 125 -8.82 19.52 3.71
C GLU A 125 -10.14 19.04 4.33
N ALA A 126 -11.06 18.51 3.52
CA ALA A 126 -12.35 18.01 3.97
C ALA A 126 -12.23 16.82 4.94
N VAL A 127 -11.26 15.93 4.71
CA VAL A 127 -10.96 14.81 5.63
C VAL A 127 -10.07 15.22 6.80
N GLY A 128 -9.83 16.52 7.01
CA GLY A 128 -9.10 17.04 8.16
C GLY A 128 -7.60 16.76 8.12
N LYS A 129 -6.99 16.66 6.93
CA LYS A 129 -5.54 16.56 6.72
C LYS A 129 -4.87 15.39 7.45
N GLY A 130 -5.64 14.34 7.76
CA GLY A 130 -5.17 13.18 8.53
C GLY A 130 -4.98 13.43 10.03
N GLU A 131 -5.37 14.61 10.54
CA GLU A 131 -5.29 14.97 11.96
C GLU A 131 -6.59 14.63 12.70
N LYS A 132 -7.69 14.47 11.97
CA LYS A 132 -9.04 14.23 12.51
C LYS A 132 -9.51 12.81 12.17
N PRO A 133 -9.22 11.80 13.01
CA PRO A 133 -9.65 10.42 12.75
C PRO A 133 -11.17 10.27 12.66
N ASP A 134 -11.93 11.16 13.30
CA ASP A 134 -13.40 11.20 13.25
C ASP A 134 -13.93 11.52 11.84
N LEU A 135 -13.14 12.21 11.02
CA LEU A 135 -13.51 12.55 9.64
C LEU A 135 -13.10 11.48 8.65
N TYR A 136 -11.96 10.82 8.87
CA TYR A 136 -11.47 9.79 7.97
C TYR A 136 -10.49 8.84 8.66
N MET A 137 -10.88 7.57 8.71
CA MET A 137 -10.00 6.47 9.09
C MET A 137 -9.52 5.75 7.82
N PRO A 138 -8.21 5.82 7.50
CA PRO A 138 -7.70 5.16 6.31
C PRO A 138 -7.91 3.64 6.38
N PHE A 139 -8.53 3.06 5.36
CA PHE A 139 -8.70 1.60 5.22
C PHE A 139 -7.38 0.83 5.36
N THR A 140 -6.26 1.46 4.99
CA THR A 140 -4.92 0.88 5.10
C THR A 140 -4.50 0.56 6.53
N ILE A 141 -5.10 1.19 7.55
CA ILE A 141 -4.87 0.79 8.95
C ILE A 141 -5.29 -0.66 9.13
N ILE A 142 -6.50 -1.02 8.71
CA ILE A 142 -7.05 -2.38 8.81
C ILE A 142 -6.22 -3.35 7.96
N GLU A 143 -5.90 -2.97 6.73
CA GLU A 143 -5.07 -3.79 5.82
C GLU A 143 -3.66 -4.07 6.38
N LEU A 144 -3.13 -3.21 7.26
CA LEU A 144 -1.84 -3.44 7.94
C LEU A 144 -1.96 -4.31 9.19
N TYR A 145 -3.14 -4.40 9.81
CA TYR A 145 -3.39 -5.26 10.97
C TYR A 145 -3.60 -6.72 10.57
N ILE A 146 -4.31 -7.00 9.48
CA ILE A 146 -4.61 -8.38 9.06
C ILE A 146 -3.33 -9.25 8.90
N PRO A 147 -2.27 -8.79 8.20
CA PRO A 147 -1.04 -9.56 8.08
C PRO A 147 -0.34 -9.80 9.42
N ARG A 148 -0.45 -8.86 10.38
CA ARG A 148 0.13 -9.03 11.72
C ARG A 148 -0.59 -10.11 12.50
N VAL A 149 -1.92 -10.18 12.39
CA VAL A 149 -2.72 -11.25 13.02
C VAL A 149 -2.29 -12.62 12.47
N PHE A 150 -2.22 -12.78 11.14
CA PHE A 150 -1.73 -14.03 10.54
C PHE A 150 -0.30 -14.36 10.95
N MET A 151 0.60 -13.37 10.99
CA MET A 151 1.96 -13.58 11.45
C MET A 151 2.02 -14.11 12.89
N LEU A 152 1.24 -13.50 13.81
CA LEU A 152 1.17 -13.95 15.20
C LEU A 152 0.60 -15.37 15.31
N LEU A 153 -0.41 -15.71 14.52
CA LEU A 153 -0.95 -17.07 14.47
C LEU A 153 0.11 -18.09 14.02
N HIS A 154 0.87 -17.80 12.98
CA HIS A 154 1.94 -18.69 12.51
C HIS A 154 3.09 -18.79 13.53
N ILE A 155 3.48 -17.70 14.18
CA ILE A 155 4.48 -17.72 15.26
C ILE A 155 3.99 -18.59 16.43
N PHE A 156 2.72 -18.48 16.79
CA PHE A 156 2.13 -19.29 17.85
C PHE A 156 2.18 -20.79 17.52
N VAL A 157 1.81 -21.17 16.29
CA VAL A 157 1.92 -22.56 15.81
C VAL A 157 3.37 -23.04 15.83
N PHE A 158 4.32 -22.20 15.44
CA PHE A 158 5.74 -22.52 15.50
C PHE A 158 6.19 -22.81 16.93
N CYS A 159 5.84 -21.96 17.89
CA CYS A 159 6.19 -22.15 19.30
C CYS A 159 5.63 -23.45 19.87
N ILE A 160 4.36 -23.77 19.58
CA ILE A 160 3.74 -25.04 19.99
C ILE A 160 4.50 -26.22 19.37
N SER A 161 4.73 -26.18 18.05
CA SER A 161 5.41 -27.26 17.34
C SER A 161 6.82 -27.53 17.87
N VAL A 162 7.55 -26.48 18.27
CA VAL A 162 8.88 -26.63 18.86
C VAL A 162 8.79 -27.21 20.27
N TYR A 163 7.86 -26.72 21.09
CA TYR A 163 7.64 -27.24 22.44
C TYR A 163 7.31 -28.73 22.45
N THR A 164 6.48 -29.20 21.51
CA THR A 164 6.11 -30.62 21.42
C THR A 164 7.24 -31.53 20.93
N VAL A 165 8.23 -30.98 20.22
CA VAL A 165 9.36 -31.75 19.65
C VAL A 165 10.58 -31.78 20.58
N LEU A 166 10.72 -30.81 21.48
CA LEU A 166 11.78 -30.80 22.47
C LEU A 166 11.58 -31.93 23.50
N PRO A 167 12.57 -32.82 23.72
CA PRO A 167 12.49 -33.81 24.79
C PRO A 167 12.48 -33.11 26.15
N GLN A 168 11.57 -33.53 27.04
CA GLN A 168 11.54 -33.10 28.44
C GLN A 168 12.62 -33.80 29.26
#